data_AF-A0AB40AHY3-F1
#
_entry.id   AF-A0AB40AHY3-F1
#
_cell.length_a   1.000
_cell.length_b   1.000
_cell.length_c   1.000
_cell.angle_alpha   90.00
_cell.angle_beta   90.00
_cell.angle_gamma   90.00
#
_symmetry.space_group_name_H-M   'P 1'
#
loop_
_entity.id
_entity.type
_entity.pdbx_description
1 polymer ?
#
loop_
_entity_poly.entity_id
_entity_poly.type
_entity_poly.pdbx_seq_one_letter_code
_entity_poly.pdbx_strand_id
1 'polypeptide(L)'
;MDSGANDDASREVSVLDEEEDTDEWKKVALMRAFVEKQDSAAKEEDDYMLRRFLRARELDLDKASNLFLKYLKWKKENIPKGFISESEVQNEISHKKMFMQGLDKKGRPIGVALAVKHYSSKRDLEEFKRFVVYILGKLCDRMPRGQEKFTVIGDLQGWGYSNCDIRAYLAALDILQIIFVEDKNLKETLLEDIDEDQLPEIYGGKAPLVPIEESLTAE
;
A
#
# COMPACT_ATOMS: atom_id res chain seq x y z
N MET A 1 37.95 -20.36 -20.95
CA MET A 1 38.30 -19.15 -20.17
C MET A 1 37.44 -18.03 -20.70
N ASP A 2 36.25 -17.88 -20.15
CA ASP A 2 35.40 -16.69 -20.32
C ASP A 2 34.46 -16.64 -19.11
N SER A 3 34.94 -16.06 -18.03
CA SER A 3 34.22 -15.91 -16.76
C SER A 3 34.42 -14.52 -16.16
N GLY A 4 34.90 -13.55 -16.95
CA GLY A 4 35.30 -12.23 -16.45
C GLY A 4 34.27 -11.12 -16.65
N ALA A 5 33.28 -11.30 -17.52
CA ALA A 5 32.37 -10.21 -17.91
C ALA A 5 31.13 -10.05 -17.01
N ASN A 6 30.73 -11.10 -16.28
CA ASN A 6 29.50 -11.09 -15.47
C ASN A 6 29.73 -10.52 -14.06
N ASP A 7 30.94 -10.67 -13.52
CA ASP A 7 31.30 -10.18 -12.18
C ASP A 7 31.50 -8.64 -12.16
N ASP A 8 31.96 -8.05 -13.27
CA ASP A 8 32.23 -6.61 -13.37
C ASP A 8 30.94 -5.78 -13.46
N ALA A 9 29.98 -6.24 -14.29
CA ALA A 9 28.67 -5.60 -14.41
C ALA A 9 27.84 -5.72 -13.11
N SER A 10 27.91 -6.86 -12.43
CA SER A 10 27.25 -7.06 -11.14
C SER A 10 27.82 -6.14 -10.06
N ARG A 11 29.13 -5.89 -10.12
CA ARG A 11 29.86 -5.05 -9.17
C ARG A 11 29.62 -3.57 -9.44
N GLU A 12 29.62 -3.13 -10.70
CA GLU A 12 29.24 -1.75 -11.07
C GLU A 12 27.79 -1.45 -10.69
N VAL A 13 26.84 -2.36 -10.94
CA VAL A 13 25.44 -2.19 -10.51
C VAL A 13 25.33 -2.06 -9.00
N SER A 14 26.04 -2.91 -8.23
CA SER A 14 26.01 -2.83 -6.76
C SER A 14 26.60 -1.54 -6.20
N VAL A 15 27.64 -0.98 -6.84
CA VAL A 15 28.28 0.27 -6.39
C VAL A 15 27.40 1.48 -6.72
N LEU A 16 26.76 1.49 -7.89
CA LEU A 16 25.82 2.55 -8.28
C LEU A 16 24.58 2.57 -7.37
N ASP A 17 24.03 1.39 -7.05
CA ASP A 17 22.90 1.26 -6.13
C ASP A 17 23.26 1.76 -4.71
N GLU A 18 24.50 1.49 -4.25
CA GLU A 18 25.00 1.98 -2.95
C GLU A 18 25.23 3.49 -2.93
N GLU A 19 25.78 4.08 -3.99
CA GLU A 19 25.96 5.53 -4.10
C GLU A 19 24.61 6.27 -4.18
N GLU A 20 23.66 5.74 -4.95
CA GLU A 20 22.31 6.32 -5.07
C GLU A 20 21.53 6.22 -3.75
N ASP A 21 21.59 5.08 -3.05
CA ASP A 21 20.99 4.93 -1.72
C ASP A 21 21.60 5.94 -0.73
N THR A 22 22.93 6.09 -0.76
CA THR A 22 23.65 7.05 0.10
C THR A 22 23.22 8.49 -0.16
N ASP A 23 23.02 8.87 -1.43
CA ASP A 23 22.57 10.21 -1.80
C ASP A 23 21.10 10.48 -1.46
N GLU A 24 20.23 9.48 -1.58
CA GLU A 24 18.85 9.58 -1.07
C GLU A 24 18.84 9.87 0.43
N TRP A 25 19.63 9.15 1.23
CA TRP A 25 19.69 9.36 2.68
C TRP A 25 20.22 10.74 3.07
N LYS A 26 21.17 11.31 2.32
CA LYS A 26 21.58 12.71 2.51
C LYS A 26 20.41 13.67 2.28
N LYS A 27 19.60 13.44 1.24
CA LYS A 27 18.39 14.25 0.98
C LYS A 27 17.34 14.08 2.07
N VAL A 28 17.18 12.88 2.62
CA VAL A 28 16.27 12.64 3.76
C VAL A 28 16.70 13.47 4.97
N ALA A 29 17.99 13.49 5.32
CA ALA A 29 18.51 14.29 6.43
C ALA A 29 18.30 15.80 6.20
N LEU A 30 18.52 16.29 4.97
CA LEU A 30 18.26 17.69 4.61
C LEU A 30 16.78 18.04 4.72
N MET A 31 15.91 17.19 4.17
CA MET A 31 14.45 17.34 4.26
C MET A 31 14.00 17.36 5.71
N ARG A 32 14.47 16.43 6.55
CA ARG A 32 14.16 16.38 7.99
C ARG A 32 14.48 17.69 8.68
N ALA A 33 15.72 18.18 8.51
CA ALA A 33 16.14 19.43 9.12
C ALA A 33 15.31 20.64 8.67
N PHE A 34 14.75 20.60 7.45
CA PHE A 34 13.86 21.65 6.93
C PHE A 34 12.44 21.54 7.48
N VAL A 35 11.83 20.35 7.43
CA VAL A 35 10.42 20.16 7.84
C VAL A 35 10.24 20.28 9.36
N GLU A 36 11.19 19.83 10.17
CA GLU A 36 11.12 19.94 11.64
C GLU A 36 11.18 21.40 12.14
N LYS A 37 11.79 22.30 11.36
CA LYS A 37 11.79 23.74 11.65
C LYS A 37 10.43 24.38 11.40
N GLN A 38 9.61 23.81 10.52
CA GLN A 38 8.32 24.35 10.15
C GLN A 38 7.17 23.72 10.93
N ASP A 39 7.25 22.42 11.19
CA ASP A 39 6.27 21.68 11.97
C ASP A 39 6.96 20.65 12.86
N SER A 40 6.80 20.80 14.18
CA SER A 40 7.42 19.88 15.15
C SER A 40 6.85 18.47 15.09
N ALA A 41 5.64 18.28 14.50
CA ALA A 41 5.06 16.96 14.29
C ALA A 41 5.91 16.07 13.37
N ALA A 42 6.78 16.66 12.54
CA ALA A 42 7.72 15.90 11.72
C ALA A 42 8.66 14.98 12.53
N LYS A 43 8.88 15.27 13.82
CA LYS A 43 9.68 14.44 14.73
C LYS A 43 9.03 13.10 15.06
N GLU A 44 7.73 12.98 14.87
CA GLU A 44 6.97 11.75 15.12
C GLU A 44 7.02 10.79 13.93
N GLU A 45 7.47 11.25 12.76
CA GLU A 45 7.59 10.44 11.55
C GLU A 45 9.01 9.88 11.41
N ASP A 46 9.13 8.64 10.93
CA ASP A 46 10.41 8.01 10.64
C ASP A 46 11.03 8.51 9.33
N ASP A 47 12.32 8.24 9.14
CA ASP A 47 13.05 8.68 7.94
C ASP A 47 12.58 7.98 6.65
N TYR A 48 12.06 6.76 6.75
CA TYR A 48 11.50 6.04 5.62
C TYR A 48 10.24 6.73 5.08
N MET A 49 9.44 7.35 5.96
CA MET A 49 8.31 8.19 5.57
C MET A 49 8.78 9.39 4.75
N LEU A 50 9.81 10.12 5.20
CA LEU A 50 10.36 11.24 4.43
C LEU A 50 10.91 10.79 3.07
N ARG A 51 11.61 9.65 3.05
CA ARG A 51 12.14 9.03 1.82
C ARG A 51 11.04 8.73 0.80
N ARG A 52 9.88 8.25 1.24
CA ARG A 52 8.71 8.02 0.37
C ARG A 52 8.22 9.30 -0.33
N PHE A 53 8.20 10.43 0.38
CA PHE A 53 7.81 11.72 -0.22
C PHE A 53 8.85 12.24 -1.22
N LEU A 54 10.14 12.02 -0.94
CA LEU A 54 11.22 12.32 -1.88
C LEU A 54 11.06 11.52 -3.18
N ARG A 55 10.93 10.19 -3.08
CA ARG A 55 10.75 9.32 -4.25
C ARG A 55 9.51 9.69 -5.06
N ALA A 56 8.40 9.99 -4.39
CA ALA A 56 7.16 10.44 -5.05
C ALA A 56 7.30 11.77 -5.80
N ARG A 57 8.38 12.52 -5.60
CA ARG A 57 8.67 13.80 -6.25
C ARG A 57 10.05 13.81 -6.91
N GLU A 58 10.52 12.65 -7.39
CA GLU A 58 11.78 12.53 -8.14
C GLU A 58 12.99 13.10 -7.37
N LEU A 59 12.99 12.92 -6.06
CA LEU A 59 14.00 13.42 -5.12
C LEU A 59 14.16 14.95 -5.12
N ASP A 60 13.13 15.69 -5.54
CA ASP A 60 13.02 17.15 -5.46
C ASP A 60 12.69 17.58 -4.02
N LEU A 61 13.68 18.15 -3.33
CA LEU A 61 13.59 18.52 -1.92
C LEU A 61 12.44 19.50 -1.63
N ASP A 62 12.24 20.50 -2.49
CA ASP A 62 11.24 21.54 -2.26
C ASP A 62 9.83 20.99 -2.46
N LYS A 63 9.60 20.24 -3.54
CA LYS A 63 8.30 19.62 -3.81
C LYS A 63 7.96 18.56 -2.76
N ALA A 64 8.93 17.73 -2.37
CA ALA A 64 8.76 16.70 -1.36
C ALA A 64 8.46 17.31 0.01
N SER A 65 9.23 18.30 0.44
CA SER A 65 9.04 18.99 1.73
C SER A 65 7.68 19.67 1.82
N ASN A 66 7.29 20.40 0.77
CA ASN A 66 5.98 21.06 0.73
C ASN A 66 4.82 20.06 0.74
N LEU A 67 4.97 18.93 0.05
CA LEU A 67 3.97 17.86 0.08
C LEU A 67 3.88 17.21 1.46
N PHE A 68 5.02 16.96 2.10
CA PHE A 68 5.10 16.36 3.44
C PHE A 68 4.47 17.26 4.51
N LEU A 69 4.73 18.57 4.49
CA LEU A 69 4.09 19.52 5.40
C LEU A 69 2.57 19.59 5.20
N LYS A 70 2.09 19.51 3.95
CA LYS A 70 0.65 19.39 3.66
C LYS A 70 0.08 18.08 4.22
N TYR A 71 0.82 16.99 4.10
CA TYR A 71 0.44 15.70 4.68
C TYR A 71 0.36 15.77 6.21
N LEU A 72 1.34 16.36 6.91
CA LEU A 72 1.29 16.50 8.37
C LEU A 72 0.05 17.26 8.83
N LYS A 73 -0.27 18.37 8.15
CA LYS A 73 -1.50 19.13 8.40
C LYS A 73 -2.75 18.25 8.21
N TRP A 74 -2.82 17.54 7.07
CA TRP A 74 -3.93 16.63 6.79
C TRP A 74 -4.04 15.51 7.82
N LYS A 75 -2.93 14.88 8.23
CA LYS A 75 -2.88 13.82 9.25
C LYS A 75 -3.44 14.31 10.57
N LYS A 76 -3.02 15.50 11.02
CA LYS A 76 -3.52 16.13 12.25
C LYS A 76 -5.03 16.40 12.20
N GLU A 77 -5.54 16.86 11.07
CA GLU A 77 -6.96 17.20 10.89
C GLU A 77 -7.84 15.96 10.74
N ASN A 78 -7.37 14.92 10.06
CA ASN A 78 -8.20 13.78 9.64
C ASN A 78 -7.99 12.52 10.49
N ILE A 79 -6.79 12.36 11.07
CA ILE A 79 -6.38 11.21 11.89
C ILE A 79 -5.80 11.70 13.24
N PRO A 80 -6.55 12.48 14.04
CA PRO A 80 -6.03 13.11 15.26
C PRO A 80 -5.60 12.11 16.34
N LYS A 81 -6.13 10.88 16.31
CA LYS A 81 -5.76 9.80 17.24
C LYS A 81 -4.57 8.95 16.75
N GLY A 82 -4.04 9.24 15.57
CA GLY A 82 -3.04 8.41 14.90
C GLY A 82 -3.59 7.17 14.18
N PHE A 83 -4.83 6.77 14.47
CA PHE A 83 -5.53 5.66 13.81
C PHE A 83 -7.01 5.98 13.58
N ILE A 84 -7.65 5.19 12.71
CA ILE A 84 -9.11 5.18 12.51
C ILE A 84 -9.67 3.98 13.27
N SER A 85 -10.64 4.20 14.16
CA SER A 85 -11.28 3.12 14.90
C SER A 85 -12.36 2.41 14.08
N GLU A 86 -12.64 1.15 14.37
CA GLU A 86 -13.69 0.38 13.67
C GLU A 86 -15.08 1.03 13.77
N SER A 87 -15.39 1.66 14.91
CA SER A 87 -16.64 2.40 15.09
C SER A 87 -16.79 3.60 14.14
N GLU A 88 -15.70 4.16 13.64
CA GLU A 88 -15.74 5.29 12.68
C GLU A 88 -16.03 4.82 11.25
N VAL A 89 -15.96 3.52 10.98
CA VAL A 89 -16.09 2.92 9.64
C VAL A 89 -16.98 1.68 9.64
N GLN A 90 -17.87 1.57 10.63
CA GLN A 90 -18.65 0.36 10.90
C GLN A 90 -19.59 -0.01 9.74
N ASN A 91 -20.20 0.97 9.06
CA ASN A 91 -21.08 0.66 7.94
C ASN A 91 -20.27 0.08 6.78
N GLU A 92 -19.08 0.62 6.53
CA GLU A 92 -18.20 0.09 5.49
C GLU A 92 -17.63 -1.29 5.81
N ILE A 93 -17.30 -1.57 7.07
CA ILE A 93 -16.94 -2.91 7.55
C ILE A 93 -18.11 -3.88 7.35
N SER A 94 -19.34 -3.48 7.67
CA SER A 94 -20.53 -4.33 7.57
C SER A 94 -20.79 -4.87 6.16
N HIS A 95 -20.30 -4.19 5.13
CA HIS A 95 -20.39 -4.63 3.74
C HIS A 95 -19.50 -5.85 3.45
N LYS A 96 -18.52 -6.20 4.31
CA LYS A 96 -17.64 -7.38 4.17
C LYS A 96 -16.99 -7.46 2.79
N LYS A 97 -16.47 -6.31 2.32
CA LYS A 97 -15.91 -6.10 0.99
C LYS A 97 -14.38 -6.05 0.95
N MET A 98 -13.73 -6.04 2.12
CA MET A 98 -12.28 -6.07 2.27
C MET A 98 -11.87 -7.15 3.24
N PHE A 99 -10.80 -7.86 2.88
CA PHE A 99 -10.20 -8.92 3.67
C PHE A 99 -8.70 -8.75 3.67
N MET A 100 -8.05 -9.27 4.70
CA MET A 100 -6.61 -9.32 4.79
C MET A 100 -6.15 -10.75 4.59
N GLN A 101 -5.07 -10.93 3.85
CA GLN A 101 -4.48 -12.21 3.53
C GLN A 101 -2.97 -12.10 3.74
N GLY A 102 -2.29 -13.19 4.13
CA GLY A 102 -0.93 -13.21 4.67
C GLY A 102 0.13 -12.40 3.90
N LEU A 103 1.11 -13.06 3.30
CA LEU A 103 2.16 -12.39 2.53
C LEU A 103 2.27 -13.03 1.16
N ASP A 104 2.63 -12.23 0.15
CA ASP A 104 3.04 -12.77 -1.13
C ASP A 104 4.51 -13.23 -1.10
N LYS A 105 4.99 -13.86 -2.17
CA LYS A 105 6.37 -14.40 -2.26
C LYS A 105 7.46 -13.34 -2.13
N LYS A 106 7.12 -12.05 -2.26
CA LYS A 106 8.03 -10.91 -2.06
C LYS A 106 7.91 -10.33 -0.65
N GLY A 107 7.15 -10.96 0.23
CA GLY A 107 6.92 -10.50 1.60
C GLY A 107 6.02 -9.27 1.66
N ARG A 108 5.15 -9.03 0.68
CA ARG A 108 4.20 -7.91 0.69
C ARG A 108 2.88 -8.37 1.31
N PRO A 109 2.26 -7.60 2.23
CA PRO A 109 0.94 -7.91 2.76
C PRO A 109 -0.11 -7.90 1.65
N ILE A 110 -1.05 -8.85 1.71
CA ILE A 110 -2.09 -9.03 0.70
C ILE A 110 -3.43 -8.51 1.23
N GLY A 111 -4.07 -7.62 0.46
CA GLY A 111 -5.49 -7.30 0.61
C GLY A 111 -6.34 -8.04 -0.42
N VAL A 112 -7.58 -8.35 -0.09
CA VAL A 112 -8.58 -8.86 -1.05
C VAL A 112 -9.80 -7.95 -1.01
N ALA A 113 -10.18 -7.42 -2.17
CA ALA A 113 -11.28 -6.49 -2.34
C ALA A 113 -12.38 -7.11 -3.22
N LEU A 114 -13.60 -7.25 -2.69
CA LEU A 114 -14.75 -7.79 -3.44
C LEU A 114 -15.56 -6.65 -4.05
N ALA A 115 -15.41 -6.42 -5.35
CA ALA A 115 -16.06 -5.27 -6.02
C ALA A 115 -17.59 -5.41 -6.08
N VAL A 116 -18.13 -6.63 -6.12
CA VAL A 116 -19.59 -6.89 -6.08
C VAL A 116 -20.26 -6.39 -4.80
N LYS A 117 -19.48 -6.11 -3.75
CA LYS A 117 -19.98 -5.56 -2.48
C LYS A 117 -19.70 -4.07 -2.31
N HIS A 118 -19.15 -3.42 -3.33
CA HIS A 118 -18.92 -1.98 -3.34
C HIS A 118 -20.15 -1.25 -3.89
N TYR A 119 -20.88 -0.49 -3.09
CA TYR A 119 -22.07 0.26 -3.53
C TYR A 119 -21.85 1.77 -3.41
N SER A 120 -21.43 2.42 -4.51
CA SER A 120 -20.98 3.82 -4.51
C SER A 120 -22.12 4.85 -4.49
N SER A 121 -23.33 4.48 -4.92
CA SER A 121 -24.45 5.42 -5.14
C SER A 121 -25.12 5.92 -3.86
N LYS A 122 -25.00 5.19 -2.74
CA LYS A 122 -25.64 5.52 -1.46
C LYS A 122 -24.64 5.69 -0.31
N ARG A 123 -23.34 5.75 -0.60
CA ARG A 123 -22.31 5.78 0.43
C ARG A 123 -22.26 7.12 1.17
N ASP A 124 -21.87 7.05 2.43
CA ASP A 124 -21.26 8.18 3.11
C ASP A 124 -19.82 8.33 2.58
N LEU A 125 -19.54 9.46 1.92
CA LEU A 125 -18.22 9.69 1.32
C LEU A 125 -17.13 9.94 2.38
N GLU A 126 -17.49 10.50 3.53
CA GLU A 126 -16.54 10.78 4.60
C GLU A 126 -16.16 9.50 5.34
N GLU A 127 -17.15 8.67 5.67
CA GLU A 127 -16.89 7.32 6.20
C GLU A 127 -16.06 6.50 5.22
N PHE A 128 -16.37 6.53 3.92
CA PHE A 128 -15.62 5.80 2.92
C PHE A 128 -14.14 6.24 2.85
N LYS A 129 -13.84 7.55 2.92
CA LYS A 129 -12.46 8.04 2.98
C LYS A 129 -11.74 7.52 4.22
N ARG A 130 -12.40 7.57 5.39
CA ARG A 130 -11.86 6.99 6.63
C ARG A 130 -11.62 5.49 6.51
N PHE A 131 -12.51 4.78 5.82
CA PHE A 131 -12.36 3.36 5.56
C PHE A 131 -11.16 3.05 4.66
N VAL A 132 -10.88 3.87 3.65
CA VAL A 132 -9.64 3.75 2.85
C VAL A 132 -8.40 3.93 3.73
N VAL A 133 -8.40 4.93 4.61
CA VAL A 133 -7.28 5.14 5.56
C VAL A 133 -7.15 3.96 6.52
N TYR A 134 -8.27 3.41 7.01
CA TYR A 134 -8.30 2.23 7.86
C TYR A 134 -7.69 1.00 7.15
N ILE A 135 -8.07 0.74 5.89
CA ILE A 135 -7.50 -0.36 5.08
C ILE A 135 -5.99 -0.20 4.94
N LEU A 136 -5.53 0.99 4.57
CA LEU A 136 -4.10 1.27 4.40
C LEU A 136 -3.34 1.12 5.72
N GLY A 137 -3.92 1.55 6.84
CA GLY A 137 -3.38 1.32 8.18
C GLY A 137 -3.18 -0.16 8.46
N LYS A 138 -4.21 -0.99 8.24
CA LYS A 138 -4.13 -2.46 8.43
C LYS A 138 -3.10 -3.14 7.53
N LEU A 139 -2.91 -2.65 6.30
CA LEU A 139 -1.83 -3.13 5.41
C LEU A 139 -0.46 -2.73 5.93
N CYS A 140 -0.29 -1.49 6.40
CA CYS A 140 0.95 -1.02 7.00
C CYS A 140 1.31 -1.80 8.27
N ASP A 141 0.35 -2.10 9.14
CA ASP A 141 0.57 -2.87 10.38
C ASP A 141 1.08 -4.30 10.13
N ARG A 142 0.84 -4.84 8.92
CA ARG A 142 1.31 -6.17 8.49
C ARG A 142 2.55 -6.12 7.62
N MET A 143 3.08 -4.92 7.36
CA MET A 143 4.23 -4.74 6.49
C MET A 143 5.50 -5.11 7.25
N PRO A 144 6.27 -6.12 6.79
CA PRO A 144 7.53 -6.47 7.44
C PRO A 144 8.53 -5.30 7.40
N ARG A 145 9.49 -5.30 8.33
CA ARG A 145 10.55 -4.27 8.33
C ARG A 145 11.30 -4.27 6.99
N GLY A 146 11.46 -3.08 6.41
CA GLY A 146 12.11 -2.90 5.11
C GLY A 146 11.20 -3.16 3.90
N GLN A 147 9.96 -3.60 4.11
CA GLN A 147 8.94 -3.63 3.06
C GLN A 147 8.23 -2.28 2.99
N GLU A 148 7.94 -1.80 1.78
CA GLU A 148 7.20 -0.55 1.54
C GLU A 148 6.01 -0.74 0.58
N LYS A 149 5.79 -1.97 0.11
CA LYS A 149 4.79 -2.32 -0.90
C LYS A 149 3.80 -3.34 -0.35
N PHE A 150 2.59 -3.30 -0.89
CA PHE A 150 1.53 -4.26 -0.63
C PHE A 150 0.96 -4.77 -1.96
N THR A 151 0.17 -5.85 -1.90
CA THR A 151 -0.52 -6.45 -3.06
C THR A 151 -2.02 -6.47 -2.76
N VAL A 152 -2.87 -6.18 -3.76
CA VAL A 152 -4.33 -6.30 -3.61
C VAL A 152 -4.90 -7.15 -4.71
N ILE A 153 -5.66 -8.20 -4.36
CA ILE A 153 -6.50 -8.94 -5.29
C ILE A 153 -7.84 -8.20 -5.40
N GLY A 154 -8.09 -7.58 -6.55
CA GLY A 154 -9.36 -6.94 -6.88
C GLY A 154 -10.30 -7.92 -7.58
N ASP A 155 -11.26 -8.47 -6.85
CA ASP A 155 -12.21 -9.43 -7.38
C ASP A 155 -13.40 -8.73 -8.05
N LEU A 156 -13.51 -8.92 -9.36
CA LEU A 156 -14.56 -8.36 -10.19
C LEU A 156 -15.68 -9.36 -10.51
N GLN A 157 -15.67 -10.57 -9.92
CA GLN A 157 -16.71 -11.56 -10.15
C GLN A 157 -18.08 -11.03 -9.70
N GLY A 158 -19.05 -11.05 -10.62
CA GLY A 158 -20.39 -10.52 -10.37
C GLY A 158 -20.50 -8.99 -10.35
N TRP A 159 -19.42 -8.26 -10.72
CA TRP A 159 -19.45 -6.81 -10.84
C TRP A 159 -20.47 -6.35 -11.90
N GLY A 160 -21.20 -5.29 -11.59
CA GLY A 160 -22.23 -4.72 -12.45
C GLY A 160 -22.53 -3.27 -12.14
N TYR A 161 -23.54 -2.70 -12.81
CA TYR A 161 -23.85 -1.26 -12.75
C TYR A 161 -24.10 -0.71 -11.35
N SER A 162 -24.76 -1.47 -10.47
CA SER A 162 -25.01 -1.09 -9.08
C SER A 162 -23.74 -0.92 -8.25
N ASN A 163 -22.64 -1.52 -8.71
CA ASN A 163 -21.37 -1.61 -8.01
C ASN A 163 -20.23 -0.85 -8.70
N CYS A 164 -20.53 -0.22 -9.83
CA CYS A 164 -19.57 0.57 -10.59
C CYS A 164 -19.24 1.87 -9.84
N ASP A 165 -17.94 2.08 -9.56
CA ASP A 165 -17.42 3.38 -9.14
C ASP A 165 -16.27 3.81 -10.05
N ILE A 166 -16.65 4.34 -11.20
CA ILE A 166 -15.69 4.83 -12.20
C ILE A 166 -14.71 5.85 -11.62
N ARG A 167 -15.13 6.66 -10.63
CA ARG A 167 -14.25 7.67 -10.01
C ARG A 167 -13.19 7.01 -9.13
N ALA A 168 -13.58 6.02 -8.33
CA ALA A 168 -12.62 5.27 -7.52
C ALA A 168 -11.65 4.46 -8.40
N TYR A 169 -12.11 3.90 -9.51
CA TYR A 169 -11.24 3.12 -10.41
C TYR A 169 -10.24 4.00 -11.17
N LEU A 170 -10.64 5.18 -11.64
CA LEU A 170 -9.71 6.14 -12.23
C LEU A 170 -8.63 6.55 -11.21
N ALA A 171 -9.04 6.85 -9.96
CA ALA A 171 -8.09 7.16 -8.91
C ALA A 171 -7.16 5.98 -8.59
N ALA A 172 -7.66 4.74 -8.61
CA ALA A 172 -6.84 3.55 -8.41
C ALA A 172 -5.83 3.34 -9.55
N LEU A 173 -6.22 3.58 -10.81
CA LEU A 173 -5.33 3.51 -11.97
C LEU A 173 -4.21 4.54 -11.92
N ASP A 174 -4.46 5.73 -11.38
CA ASP A 174 -3.46 6.78 -11.23
C ASP A 174 -2.43 6.48 -10.12
N ILE A 175 -2.77 5.61 -9.16
CA ILE A 175 -1.99 5.38 -7.94
C ILE A 175 -1.35 3.99 -7.90
N LEU A 176 -2.00 2.97 -8.47
CA LEU A 176 -1.62 1.57 -8.35
C LEU A 176 -1.12 1.00 -9.67
N GLN A 177 -0.15 0.09 -9.58
CA GLN A 177 0.21 -0.79 -10.70
C GLN A 177 -0.84 -1.91 -10.79
N ILE A 178 -1.58 -1.97 -11.90
CA ILE A 178 -2.70 -2.90 -12.09
C ILE A 178 -2.33 -3.96 -13.12
N ILE A 179 -2.56 -5.22 -12.76
CA ILE A 179 -2.44 -6.39 -13.66
C ILE A 179 -3.83 -7.02 -13.76
N PHE A 180 -4.30 -7.23 -15.00
CA PHE A 180 -5.56 -7.91 -15.26
C PHE A 180 -5.32 -9.41 -15.46
N VAL A 181 -6.09 -10.23 -14.75
CA VAL A 181 -5.99 -11.69 -14.80
C VAL A 181 -7.29 -12.27 -15.35
N GLU A 182 -7.20 -13.16 -16.34
CA GLU A 182 -8.37 -13.83 -16.91
C GLU A 182 -8.77 -15.09 -16.11
N ASP A 183 -10.07 -15.35 -15.99
CA ASP A 183 -10.62 -16.48 -15.22
C ASP A 183 -9.98 -17.84 -15.55
N LYS A 184 -9.70 -18.09 -16.84
CA LYS A 184 -9.18 -19.38 -17.32
C LYS A 184 -7.81 -19.75 -16.72
N ASN A 185 -7.02 -18.75 -16.33
CA ASN A 185 -5.68 -18.92 -15.76
C ASN A 185 -5.56 -18.31 -14.35
N LEU A 186 -6.69 -17.98 -13.71
CA LEU A 186 -6.72 -17.20 -12.46
C LEU A 186 -5.80 -17.79 -11.38
N LYS A 187 -5.96 -19.09 -11.08
CA LYS A 187 -5.15 -19.76 -10.05
C LYS A 187 -3.67 -19.77 -10.44
N GLU A 188 -3.35 -20.13 -11.68
CA GLU A 188 -1.96 -20.23 -12.14
C GLU A 188 -1.25 -18.89 -12.05
N THR A 189 -1.87 -17.82 -12.55
CA THR A 189 -1.31 -16.46 -12.48
C THR A 189 -1.14 -15.97 -11.05
N LEU A 190 -2.13 -16.18 -10.18
CA LEU A 190 -2.00 -15.78 -8.77
C LEU A 190 -0.90 -16.57 -8.05
N LEU A 191 -0.71 -17.85 -8.40
CA LEU A 191 0.36 -18.68 -7.87
C LEU A 191 1.77 -18.31 -8.37
N GLU A 192 1.90 -17.44 -9.37
CA GLU A 192 3.22 -16.89 -9.75
C GLU A 192 3.78 -16.02 -8.61
N ASP A 193 2.93 -15.17 -8.01
CA ASP A 193 3.32 -14.20 -6.98
C ASP A 193 2.95 -14.62 -5.55
N ILE A 194 1.98 -15.52 -5.34
CA ILE A 194 1.45 -15.88 -4.00
C ILE A 194 1.61 -17.39 -3.77
N ASP A 195 2.08 -17.79 -2.60
CA ASP A 195 2.17 -19.22 -2.25
C ASP A 195 0.78 -19.84 -2.03
N GLU A 196 0.61 -21.12 -2.37
CA GLU A 196 -0.71 -21.78 -2.37
C GLU A 196 -1.38 -21.81 -0.98
N ASP A 197 -0.59 -21.87 0.08
CA ASP A 197 -1.04 -21.80 1.48
C ASP A 197 -1.43 -20.39 1.92
N GLN A 198 -0.97 -19.36 1.22
CA GLN A 198 -1.33 -17.96 1.43
C GLN A 198 -2.48 -17.51 0.53
N LEU A 199 -2.74 -18.20 -0.58
CA LEU A 199 -3.82 -17.88 -1.51
C LEU A 199 -5.20 -18.27 -0.93
N PRO A 200 -6.22 -17.40 -1.02
CA PRO A 200 -7.56 -17.73 -0.55
C PRO A 200 -8.18 -18.95 -1.26
N GLU A 201 -8.97 -19.74 -0.51
CA GLU A 201 -9.72 -20.90 -1.03
C GLU A 201 -10.61 -20.54 -2.22
N ILE A 202 -11.21 -19.34 -2.22
CA ILE A 202 -12.08 -18.86 -3.31
C ILE A 202 -11.34 -18.66 -4.65
N TYR A 203 -10.00 -18.57 -4.62
CA TYR A 203 -9.14 -18.51 -5.80
C TYR A 203 -8.37 -19.81 -6.03
N GLY A 204 -8.75 -20.89 -5.34
CA GLY A 204 -8.17 -22.22 -5.48
C GLY A 204 -6.91 -22.45 -4.64
N GLY A 205 -6.63 -21.59 -3.66
CA GLY A 205 -5.60 -21.82 -2.65
C GLY A 205 -6.10 -22.62 -1.44
N LYS A 206 -5.45 -22.45 -0.29
CA LYS A 206 -5.77 -23.16 0.97
C LYS A 206 -6.09 -22.25 2.16
N ALA A 207 -5.97 -20.94 2.00
CA ALA A 207 -6.19 -20.01 3.10
C ALA A 207 -7.67 -19.60 3.21
N PRO A 208 -8.27 -19.58 4.43
CA PRO A 208 -9.54 -18.93 4.62
C PRO A 208 -9.38 -17.41 4.51
N LEU A 209 -10.40 -16.73 3.96
CA LEU A 209 -10.43 -15.27 3.99
C LEU A 209 -10.58 -14.75 5.43
N VAL A 210 -9.75 -13.78 5.80
CA VAL A 210 -9.82 -13.13 7.11
C VAL A 210 -10.44 -11.74 6.96
N PRO A 211 -11.62 -11.48 7.56
CA PRO A 211 -12.21 -10.14 7.58
C PRO A 211 -11.21 -9.10 8.10
N ILE A 212 -11.24 -7.89 7.53
CA ILE A 212 -10.22 -6.88 7.83
C ILE A 212 -10.24 -6.44 9.32
N GLU A 213 -11.39 -6.47 9.97
CA GLU A 213 -11.56 -6.18 11.39
C GLU A 213 -10.99 -7.29 12.30
N GLU A 214 -10.97 -8.54 11.83
CA GLU A 214 -10.41 -9.69 12.56
C GLU A 214 -8.90 -9.85 12.30
N SER A 215 -8.32 -8.97 11.47
CA SER A 215 -6.91 -9.01 11.16
C SER A 215 -6.08 -8.61 12.39
N LEU A 216 -5.44 -9.60 13.02
CA LEU A 216 -4.45 -9.38 14.07
C LEU A 216 -3.30 -8.50 13.54
N THR A 217 -2.83 -7.58 14.38
CA THR A 217 -1.58 -6.84 14.19
C THR A 217 -0.42 -7.85 14.20
N ALA A 218 0.54 -7.72 13.28
CA ALA A 218 1.74 -8.56 13.33
C ALA A 218 2.49 -8.26 14.65
N GLU A 219 2.80 -9.30 15.43
CA GLU A 219 3.64 -9.22 16.64
C GLU A 219 5.11 -8.94 16.30
#